data_AF-A0A7V8XHJ4-F1
#
_entry.id   AF-A0A7V8XHJ4-F1
#
_cell.length_a   1.000
_cell.length_b   1.000
_cell.length_c   1.000
_cell.angle_alpha   90.00
_cell.angle_beta   90.00
_cell.angle_gamma   90.00
#
_symmetry.space_group_name_H-M   'P 1'
#
loop_
_entity.id
_entity.type
_entity.pdbx_description
1 polymer ?
#
loop_
_entity_poly.entity_id
_entity_poly.type
_entity_poly.pdbx_seq_one_letter_code
_entity_poly.pdbx_strand_id
1 'polypeptide(L)'
;MRRKQIYLDDTSERGLKRLAARTGRSEASHIREALQRYLASGSEAVEDPLEQLIGLVPDEQGPDDVAEEHDHYLYGTPKKRA
;
A
#
# COMPACT_ATOMS: atom_id res chain seq x y z
N MET A 1 -5.71 -18.39 -2.77
CA MET A 1 -4.26 -18.32 -2.44
C MET A 1 -3.44 -18.46 -3.71
N ARG A 2 -2.27 -17.82 -3.83
CA ARG A 2 -1.33 -18.01 -4.95
C ARG A 2 -0.10 -18.77 -4.48
N ARG A 3 0.38 -19.75 -5.25
CA ARG A 3 1.60 -20.52 -4.92
C ARG A 3 2.84 -19.67 -5.20
N LYS A 4 3.76 -19.62 -4.23
CA LYS A 4 5.11 -19.06 -4.40
C LYS A 4 6.13 -20.14 -4.03
N GLN A 5 7.25 -20.17 -4.74
CA GLN A 5 8.41 -20.99 -4.43
C GLN A 5 9.53 -20.05 -3.99
N ILE A 6 10.19 -20.36 -2.88
CA ILE A 6 11.32 -19.62 -2.33
C ILE A 6 12.38 -20.63 -1.91
N TYR A 7 13.64 -20.22 -1.96
CA TYR A 7 14.75 -20.99 -1.42
C TYR A 7 14.98 -20.56 0.04
N LEU A 8 15.17 -21.53 0.93
CA LEU A 8 15.56 -21.31 2.32
C LEU A 8 16.95 -21.89 2.51
N ASP A 9 17.78 -21.19 3.28
CA ASP A 9 19.03 -21.77 3.75
C ASP A 9 18.74 -22.84 4.82
N ASP A 10 19.74 -23.70 5.01
CA ASP A 10 19.72 -24.80 5.98
C ASP A 10 19.37 -24.38 7.41
N THR A 11 19.77 -23.18 7.83
CA THR A 11 19.52 -22.68 9.18
C THR A 11 18.06 -22.28 9.33
N SER A 12 17.52 -21.56 8.34
CA SER A 12 16.11 -21.19 8.26
C SER A 12 15.18 -22.41 8.23
N GLU A 13 15.50 -23.40 7.39
CA GLU A 13 14.72 -24.65 7.28
C GLU A 13 14.67 -25.43 8.60
N ARG A 14 15.81 -25.63 9.26
CA ARG A 14 15.86 -26.29 10.57
C ARG A 14 15.12 -25.50 11.65
N GLY A 15 15.25 -24.18 11.62
CA GLY A 15 14.53 -23.29 12.54
C GLY A 15 13.01 -23.42 12.40
N LEU A 16 12.54 -23.41 11.16
CA LEU A 16 11.11 -23.50 10.83
C LEU A 16 10.52 -24.85 11.25
N LYS A 17 11.23 -25.96 10.98
CA LYS A 17 10.85 -27.30 11.45
C LYS A 17 10.72 -27.40 12.97
N ARG A 18 11.70 -26.88 13.70
CA ARG A 18 11.67 -26.85 15.17
C ARG A 18 10.51 -26.01 15.69
N LEU A 19 10.24 -24.87 15.05
CA LEU A 19 9.13 -24.00 15.42
C LEU A 19 7.79 -24.70 15.20
N ALA A 20 7.60 -25.33 14.03
CA ALA A 20 6.40 -26.09 13.71
C ALA A 20 6.14 -27.22 14.71
N ALA A 21 7.18 -28.01 15.03
CA ALA A 21 7.12 -29.09 16.00
C ALA A 21 6.74 -28.59 17.40
N ARG A 22 7.34 -27.47 17.84
CA ARG A 22 7.10 -26.90 19.18
C ARG A 22 5.69 -26.32 19.33
N THR A 23 5.11 -25.75 18.27
CA THR A 23 3.80 -25.09 18.34
C THR A 23 2.64 -25.95 17.87
N GLY A 24 2.89 -27.12 17.26
CA GLY A 24 1.86 -27.94 16.62
C GLY A 24 1.19 -27.27 15.41
N ARG A 25 1.83 -26.27 14.80
CA ARG A 25 1.32 -25.53 13.64
C ARG A 25 2.16 -25.86 12.42
N SER A 26 1.56 -25.82 11.23
CA SER A 26 2.30 -26.05 9.99
C SER A 26 3.32 -24.95 9.73
N GLU A 27 4.44 -25.32 9.09
CA GLU A 27 5.47 -24.38 8.63
C GLU A 27 4.87 -23.27 7.75
N ALA A 28 3.94 -23.63 6.87
CA ALA A 28 3.24 -22.66 6.04
C ALA A 28 2.40 -21.65 6.85
N SER A 29 1.89 -22.04 8.02
CA SER A 29 1.18 -21.12 8.93
C SER A 29 2.14 -20.08 9.50
N HIS A 30 3.33 -20.53 9.95
CA HIS A 30 4.39 -19.65 10.45
C HIS A 30 4.92 -18.70 9.37
N ILE A 31 5.20 -19.21 8.17
CA ILE A 31 5.65 -18.39 7.03
C ILE A 31 4.63 -17.28 6.74
N ARG A 32 3.34 -17.62 6.70
CA ARG A 32 2.29 -16.62 6.42
C ARG A 32 2.20 -15.56 7.51
N GLU A 33 2.22 -15.97 8.77
CA GLU A 33 2.17 -15.03 9.91
C GLU A 33 3.40 -14.12 9.94
N ALA A 34 4.59 -14.68 9.73
CA ALA A 34 5.83 -13.90 9.66
C ALA A 34 5.80 -12.92 8.49
N LEU A 35 5.35 -13.35 7.30
CA LEU A 35 5.20 -12.48 6.14
C LEU A 35 4.19 -11.36 6.39
N GLN A 36 3.03 -11.67 7.00
CA GLN A 36 2.04 -10.65 7.36
C GLN A 36 2.61 -9.63 8.34
N ARG A 37 3.31 -10.08 9.38
CA ARG A 37 3.98 -9.18 10.33
C ARG A 37 5.04 -8.32 9.66
N TYR A 38 5.86 -8.91 8.80
CA TYR A 38 6.91 -8.19 8.08
C TYR A 38 6.34 -7.12 7.14
N LEU A 39 5.27 -7.45 6.42
CA LEU A 39 4.57 -6.49 5.56
C LEU A 39 3.88 -5.40 6.38
N ALA A 40 3.28 -5.74 7.53
CA ALA A 40 2.68 -4.76 8.42
C ALA A 40 3.73 -3.84 9.06
N SER A 41 4.91 -4.35 9.41
CA SER A 41 6.00 -3.55 9.96
C SER A 41 6.73 -2.72 8.92
N GLY A 42 6.81 -3.20 7.68
CA GLY A 42 7.31 -2.43 6.52
C GLY A 42 6.26 -1.48 5.93
N SER A 43 5.05 -1.51 6.49
CA SER A 43 3.95 -0.58 6.24
C SER A 43 3.83 0.43 7.38
N GLU A 44 4.95 0.91 7.95
CA GLU A 44 5.01 2.37 8.05
C GLU A 44 4.72 2.83 6.62
N ALA A 45 3.48 3.28 6.40
CA ALA A 45 3.07 3.78 5.11
C ALA A 45 4.20 4.73 4.72
N VAL A 46 4.89 4.44 3.63
CA VAL A 46 5.49 5.54 2.88
C VAL A 46 4.26 6.32 2.48
N GLU A 47 3.83 7.23 3.36
CA GLU A 47 2.75 8.17 3.08
C GLU A 47 3.15 8.74 1.74
N ASP A 48 2.31 8.53 0.73
CA ASP A 48 2.58 9.16 -0.56
C ASP A 48 2.63 10.66 -0.27
N PRO A 49 3.78 11.33 -0.46
CA PRO A 49 3.86 12.76 -0.17
C PRO A 49 2.81 13.55 -0.95
N LEU A 50 2.26 12.99 -2.04
CA LEU A 50 1.17 13.55 -2.81
C LEU A 50 -0.21 13.34 -2.17
N GLU A 51 -0.43 12.25 -1.41
CA GLU A 51 -1.68 12.06 -0.65
C GLU A 51 -1.84 13.16 0.42
N GLN A 52 -0.75 13.60 1.03
CA GLN A 52 -0.75 14.73 1.98
C GLN A 52 -1.18 16.07 1.33
N LEU A 53 -1.17 16.17 -0.01
CA LEU A 53 -1.62 17.37 -0.71
C LEU A 53 -3.13 17.45 -0.87
N ILE A 54 -3.85 16.32 -0.74
CA ILE A 54 -5.30 16.27 -0.89
C ILE A 54 -5.95 17.05 0.26
N GLY A 55 -6.78 18.04 -0.07
CA GLY A 55 -7.52 18.82 0.93
C GLY A 55 -6.72 19.90 1.66
N LEU A 56 -5.46 20.17 1.25
CA LEU A 56 -4.67 21.29 1.80
C LEU A 56 -5.29 22.67 1.54
N VAL A 57 -6.15 22.77 0.52
CA VAL A 57 -6.92 23.98 0.22
C VAL A 57 -8.39 23.69 0.54
N PRO A 58 -8.85 23.99 1.77
CA PRO A 58 -10.25 23.88 2.14
C PRO A 58 -10.98 25.12 1.59
N ASP A 59 -11.34 25.09 0.30
CA ASP A 59 -12.18 26.12 -0.30
C ASP A 59 -13.51 25.50 -0.75
N GLU A 60 -14.48 25.46 0.17
CA GLU A 60 -15.85 25.00 -0.11
C GLU A 60 -16.60 25.90 -1.10
N GLN A 61 -16.06 27.08 -1.41
CA GLN A 61 -16.63 28.06 -2.35
C GLN A 61 -15.90 28.04 -3.70
N GLY A 62 -14.85 27.22 -3.82
CA GLY A 62 -14.10 27.03 -5.05
C GLY A 62 -14.92 26.28 -6.10
N PRO A 63 -14.62 26.46 -7.39
CA PRO A 63 -15.26 25.68 -8.45
C PRO A 63 -14.92 24.19 -8.33
N ASP A 64 -15.86 23.32 -8.68
CA ASP A 64 -15.71 21.86 -8.63
C ASP A 64 -15.12 21.27 -9.91
N ASP A 65 -14.98 22.09 -10.96
CA ASP A 65 -14.54 21.69 -12.30
C ASP A 65 -13.10 22.16 -12.64
N VAL A 66 -12.31 22.61 -11.66
CA VAL A 66 -10.97 23.19 -11.89
C VAL A 66 -10.03 22.23 -12.62
N ALA A 67 -10.14 20.92 -12.38
CA ALA A 67 -9.32 19.91 -13.07
C ALA A 67 -9.68 19.78 -14.56
N GLU A 68 -10.98 19.85 -14.89
CA GLU A 68 -11.50 19.72 -16.26
C GLU A 68 -11.33 21.03 -17.06
N GLU A 69 -11.56 22.17 -16.40
CA GLU A 69 -11.59 23.50 -16.99
C GLU A 69 -10.36 24.34 -16.59
N HIS A 70 -9.21 23.71 -16.36
CA HIS A 70 -8.00 24.42 -15.91
C HIS A 70 -7.58 25.56 -16.87
N ASP A 71 -7.73 25.38 -18.19
CA ASP A 71 -7.42 26.43 -19.17
C ASP A 71 -8.32 27.67 -19.01
N HIS A 72 -9.59 27.47 -18.62
CA HIS A 72 -10.49 28.56 -18.34
C HIS A 72 -10.02 29.37 -17.13
N TYR A 73 -9.64 28.70 -16.04
CA TYR A 73 -9.20 29.38 -14.81
C TYR A 73 -7.80 29.97 -14.91
N LEU A 74 -6.89 29.34 -15.67
CA LEU A 74 -5.51 29.81 -15.84
C LEU A 74 -5.37 30.87 -16.92
N TYR A 75 -6.12 30.74 -18.02
CA TYR A 75 -5.91 31.55 -19.23
C TYR A 75 -7.17 32.25 -19.74
N GLY A 76 -8.33 32.06 -19.10
CA GLY A 76 -9.58 32.72 -19.48
C GLY A 76 -10.22 32.16 -20.75
N THR A 77 -9.84 30.95 -21.19
CA THR A 77 -10.48 30.33 -22.36
C THR A 77 -11.95 30.03 -22.09
N PRO A 78 -12.83 30.03 -23.10
CA PRO A 78 -14.22 29.61 -22.91
C PRO A 78 -14.27 28.17 -22.38
N LYS A 79 -15.14 27.91 -21.39
CA LYS A 79 -15.38 26.54 -20.90
C LYS A 79 -15.89 25.64 -22.01
N LYS A 80 -15.51 24.37 -21.98
CA LYS A 80 -16.10 23.37 -22.88
C LYS A 80 -17.52 23.12 -22.38
N ARG A 81 -18.51 23.68 -23.08
CA ARG A 81 -19.93 23.46 -22.75
C ARG A 81 -20.21 21.96 -22.65
N ALA A 82 -20.87 21.56 -21.56
CA ALA A 82 -21.50 20.24 -21.42
C ALA A 82 -22.64 20.06 -22.44
#